data_AF-A0A430HQH2-F1
#
_entry.id   AF-A0A430HQH2-F1
#
_cell.length_a   1.000
_cell.length_b   1.000
_cell.length_c   1.000
_cell.angle_alpha   90.00
_cell.angle_beta   90.00
_cell.angle_gamma   90.00
#
_symmetry.space_group_name_H-M   'P 1'
#
loop_
_entity.id
_entity.type
_entity.pdbx_description
1 polymer ?
#
loop_
_entity_poly.entity_id
_entity_poly.type
_entity_poly.pdbx_seq_one_letter_code
_entity_poly.pdbx_strand_id
1 'polypeptide(L)'
;MKSRMTPRRKKELSYAKDGRNTLAEARSKAHKAIALRKAMANRALRHAEALATGAAARDPDADTAVARRGRRSWRKTPDAPLAVYVAARLGSANLARKNSVLLQQGRQSATVRRSVLKGPLFDGLARMDEE
;
A
#
# COMPACT_ATOMS: atom_id res chain seq x y z
N MET A 1 -27.33 24.46 14.97
CA MET A 1 -26.23 25.43 14.71
C MET A 1 -24.94 24.67 14.42
N LYS A 2 -24.21 25.02 13.36
CA LYS A 2 -22.90 24.41 13.03
C LYS A 2 -21.88 24.94 14.04
N SER A 3 -21.38 24.10 14.95
CA SER A 3 -20.35 24.51 15.91
C SER A 3 -19.14 25.05 15.15
N ARG A 4 -18.64 26.25 15.50
CA ARG A 4 -17.39 26.78 14.90
C ARG A 4 -16.25 25.84 15.28
N MET A 5 -15.82 25.01 14.34
CA MET A 5 -14.64 24.17 14.53
C MET A 5 -13.39 25.01 14.44
N THR A 6 -12.44 24.74 15.33
CA THR A 6 -11.10 25.32 15.22
C THR A 6 -10.42 24.80 13.95
N PRO A 7 -9.48 25.57 13.35
CA PRO A 7 -8.73 25.12 12.19
C PRO A 7 -8.02 23.77 12.42
N ARG A 8 -7.50 23.54 13.63
CA ARG A 8 -6.87 22.28 14.03
C ARG A 8 -7.84 21.10 13.95
N ARG A 9 -9.03 21.26 14.54
CA ARG A 9 -10.06 20.21 14.52
C ARG A 9 -10.58 19.95 13.10
N LYS A 10 -10.67 20.99 12.27
CA LYS A 10 -10.99 20.84 10.83
C LYS A 10 -9.93 20.02 10.10
N LYS A 11 -8.65 20.22 10.42
CA LYS A 11 -7.53 19.49 9.82
C LYS A 11 -7.48 18.02 10.25
N GLU A 12 -7.69 17.73 11.53
CA GLU A 12 -7.82 16.36 12.05
C GLU A 12 -8.97 15.60 11.35
N LEU A 13 -10.12 16.26 11.20
CA LEU A 13 -11.26 15.70 10.48
C LEU A 13 -10.97 15.43 9.01
N SER A 14 -10.21 16.33 8.37
CA SER A 14 -9.74 16.12 7.01
C SER A 14 -8.85 14.88 6.90
N TYR A 15 -7.93 14.69 7.85
CA TYR A 15 -7.01 13.55 7.85
C TYR A 15 -7.69 12.21 8.15
N ALA A 16 -8.78 12.23 8.92
CA ALA A 16 -9.59 11.04 9.18
C ALA A 16 -10.50 10.67 7.99
N LYS A 17 -10.96 11.66 7.21
CA LYS A 17 -11.92 11.45 6.12
C LYS A 17 -11.30 11.30 4.74
N ASP A 18 -10.14 11.90 4.48
CA ASP A 18 -9.41 11.71 3.22
C ASP A 18 -8.80 10.30 3.20
N GLY A 19 -9.40 9.40 2.41
CA GLY A 19 -8.90 8.04 2.21
C GLY A 19 -7.91 8.01 1.05
N ARG A 20 -6.70 7.48 1.29
CA ARG A 20 -5.67 7.32 0.25
C ARG A 20 -5.45 5.85 -0.05
N ASN A 21 -5.38 5.52 -1.34
CA ASN A 21 -5.08 4.18 -1.77
C ASN A 21 -3.69 3.75 -1.26
N THR A 22 -3.67 2.81 -0.33
CA THR A 22 -2.47 2.21 0.25
C THR A 22 -2.08 0.90 -0.44
N LEU A 23 -3.01 0.28 -1.17
CA LEU A 23 -2.73 -0.88 -2.00
C LEU A 23 -2.17 -0.37 -3.33
N ALA A 24 -0.99 -0.82 -3.72
CA ALA A 24 -0.21 -0.30 -4.84
C ALA A 24 -0.84 -0.48 -6.25
N GLU A 25 -2.15 -0.67 -6.36
CA GLU A 25 -2.84 -0.62 -7.64
C GLU A 25 -2.89 0.83 -8.15
N ALA A 26 -2.31 1.03 -9.34
CA ALA A 26 -2.50 2.27 -10.08
C ALA A 26 -3.99 2.55 -10.28
N ARG A 27 -4.40 3.82 -10.17
CA ARG A 27 -5.80 4.25 -10.31
C ARG A 27 -6.46 3.67 -11.57
N SER A 28 -5.74 3.65 -12.69
CA SER A 28 -6.20 3.06 -13.97
C SER A 28 -6.50 1.56 -13.87
N LYS A 29 -5.71 0.80 -13.10
CA LYS A 29 -5.96 -0.64 -12.83
C LYS A 29 -7.18 -0.83 -11.94
N ALA A 30 -7.35 0.00 -10.90
CA ALA A 30 -8.52 -0.07 -10.02
C ALA A 30 -9.83 0.16 -10.79
N HIS A 31 -9.86 1.13 -11.71
CA HIS A 31 -11.03 1.36 -12.58
C HIS A 31 -11.36 0.12 -13.44
N LYS A 32 -10.36 -0.51 -14.05
CA LYS A 32 -10.53 -1.74 -14.84
C LYS A 32 -11.02 -2.90 -13.97
N ALA A 33 -10.45 -3.07 -12.78
CA ALA A 33 -10.85 -4.12 -11.84
C ALA A 33 -12.30 -3.99 -11.37
N ILE A 34 -12.76 -2.75 -11.12
CA ILE A 34 -14.16 -2.46 -10.77
C ILE A 34 -15.09 -2.87 -11.93
N ALA A 35 -14.79 -2.45 -13.15
CA ALA A 35 -15.59 -2.80 -14.32
C ALA A 35 -15.68 -4.31 -14.52
N LEU A 36 -14.55 -5.01 -14.40
CA LEU A 36 -14.47 -6.47 -14.53
C LEU A 36 -15.29 -7.19 -13.45
N ARG A 37 -15.18 -6.79 -12.18
CA ARG A 37 -15.98 -7.39 -11.10
C ARG A 37 -17.49 -7.20 -11.32
N LYS A 38 -17.91 -6.01 -11.75
CA LYS A 38 -19.33 -5.74 -12.08
C LYS A 38 -19.81 -6.63 -13.22
N ALA A 39 -19.00 -6.79 -14.28
CA ALA A 39 -19.33 -7.65 -15.40
C ALA A 39 -19.47 -9.12 -14.97
N MET A 40 -18.54 -9.63 -14.16
CA MET A 40 -18.61 -10.99 -13.61
C MET A 40 -19.84 -11.22 -12.74
N ALA A 41 -20.16 -10.28 -11.85
CA ALA A 41 -21.35 -10.36 -11.00
C ALA A 41 -22.64 -10.40 -11.83
N ASN A 42 -22.75 -9.54 -12.85
CA ASN A 42 -23.91 -9.51 -13.75
C ASN A 42 -24.01 -10.78 -14.62
N ARG A 43 -22.87 -11.36 -15.05
CA ARG A 43 -22.87 -12.62 -15.79
C ARG A 43 -23.35 -13.78 -14.92
N ALA A 44 -22.87 -13.86 -13.67
CA ALA A 44 -23.28 -14.90 -12.73
C ALA A 44 -24.77 -14.81 -12.38
N LEU A 45 -25.31 -13.59 -12.23
CA LEU A 45 -26.74 -13.37 -11.99
C LEU A 45 -27.58 -13.83 -13.18
N ARG A 46 -27.25 -13.38 -14.40
CA ARG A 46 -27.96 -13.79 -15.63
C ARG A 46 -27.95 -15.29 -15.85
N HIS A 47 -26.84 -15.96 -15.54
CA HIS A 47 -26.75 -17.40 -15.62
C HIS A 47 -27.67 -18.10 -14.60
N ALA A 48 -27.74 -17.57 -13.37
CA ALA A 48 -28.65 -18.10 -12.35
C ALA A 48 -30.12 -17.88 -12.74
N GLU A 49 -30.46 -16.70 -13.27
CA GLU A 49 -31.79 -16.39 -13.81
C GLU A 49 -32.16 -17.37 -14.93
N ALA A 50 -31.27 -17.58 -15.92
CA ALA A 50 -31.54 -18.50 -17.02
C ALA A 50 -31.79 -19.95 -16.57
N LEU A 51 -31.00 -20.44 -15.60
CA LEU A 51 -31.22 -21.76 -15.00
C LEU A 51 -32.56 -21.83 -14.26
N ALA A 52 -32.90 -20.80 -13.50
CA ALA A 52 -34.15 -20.74 -12.77
C ALA A 52 -35.36 -20.67 -13.70
N THR A 53 -35.33 -19.88 -14.77
CA THR A 53 -36.42 -19.85 -15.77
C THR A 53 -36.62 -21.22 -16.42
N GLY A 54 -35.54 -21.95 -16.71
CA GLY A 54 -35.63 -23.32 -17.25
C GLY A 54 -36.13 -24.35 -16.23
N ALA A 55 -35.91 -24.12 -14.93
CA ALA A 55 -36.33 -25.00 -13.84
C ALA A 55 -37.69 -24.63 -13.22
N ALA A 56 -38.21 -23.43 -13.47
CA ALA A 56 -39.42 -22.89 -12.84
C ALA A 56 -40.70 -23.71 -13.12
N ALA A 57 -40.69 -24.56 -14.15
CA ALA A 57 -41.77 -25.53 -14.38
C ALA A 57 -41.74 -26.75 -13.42
N ARG A 58 -40.65 -26.94 -12.65
CA ARG A 58 -40.40 -28.12 -11.81
C ARG A 58 -40.15 -27.82 -10.32
N ASP A 59 -39.79 -26.59 -9.96
CA ASP A 59 -39.39 -26.27 -8.59
C ASP A 59 -39.94 -24.89 -8.14
N PRO A 60 -40.84 -24.83 -7.13
CA PRO A 60 -41.37 -23.57 -6.60
C PRO A 60 -40.31 -22.73 -5.88
N ASP A 61 -39.16 -23.30 -5.50
CA ASP A 61 -38.08 -22.57 -4.81
C ASP A 61 -37.07 -21.91 -5.77
N ALA A 62 -37.28 -21.99 -7.09
CA ALA A 62 -36.37 -21.44 -8.10
C ALA A 62 -36.06 -19.94 -7.91
N ASP A 63 -37.04 -19.14 -7.49
CA ASP A 63 -36.86 -17.72 -7.20
C ASP A 63 -35.94 -17.47 -6.00
N THR A 64 -36.02 -18.33 -4.97
CA THR A 64 -35.15 -18.24 -3.79
C THR A 64 -33.69 -18.56 -4.14
N ALA A 65 -33.46 -19.46 -5.11
CA ALA A 65 -32.13 -19.80 -5.61
C ALA A 65 -31.47 -18.63 -6.36
N VAL A 66 -32.24 -17.89 -7.16
CA VAL A 66 -31.78 -16.65 -7.82
C VAL A 66 -31.50 -15.56 -6.79
N ALA A 67 -32.40 -15.38 -5.82
CA ALA A 67 -32.23 -14.42 -4.74
C ALA A 67 -31.00 -14.70 -3.85
N ARG A 68 -30.74 -15.98 -3.51
CA ARG A 68 -29.52 -16.40 -2.78
C ARG A 68 -28.25 -16.18 -3.57
N ARG A 69 -28.27 -16.40 -4.90
CA ARG A 69 -27.12 -16.08 -5.75
C ARG A 69 -26.80 -14.58 -5.66
N GLY A 70 -27.87 -13.78 -5.68
CA GLY A 70 -27.92 -12.38 -5.31
C GLY A 70 -26.99 -11.48 -6.12
N ARG A 71 -27.29 -10.18 -6.19
CA ARG A 71 -26.26 -9.21 -6.57
C ARG A 71 -25.20 -9.25 -5.49
N ARG A 72 -24.06 -9.92 -5.72
CA ARG A 72 -22.87 -9.85 -4.84
C ARG A 72 -22.72 -8.40 -4.39
N SER A 73 -22.90 -8.15 -3.10
CA SER A 73 -22.98 -6.81 -2.55
C SER A 73 -21.59 -6.19 -2.54
N TRP A 74 -21.15 -5.71 -3.70
CA TRP A 74 -19.93 -4.91 -3.76
C TRP A 74 -20.17 -3.64 -2.94
N ARG A 75 -19.33 -3.44 -1.94
CA ARG A 75 -19.28 -2.23 -1.13
C ARG A 75 -17.94 -1.55 -1.38
N LYS A 76 -17.96 -0.22 -1.48
CA LYS A 76 -16.72 0.55 -1.43
C LYS A 76 -16.23 0.52 0.00
N THR A 77 -15.17 -0.24 0.27
CA THR A 77 -14.45 -0.14 1.54
C THR A 77 -13.61 1.14 1.46
N PRO A 78 -13.64 2.01 2.47
CA PRO A 78 -12.72 3.14 2.50
C PRO A 78 -11.29 2.63 2.56
N ASP A 79 -10.39 3.25 1.79
CA ASP A 79 -8.95 3.02 1.91
C ASP A 79 -8.41 3.56 3.26
N ALA A 80 -7.12 3.39 3.53
CA ALA A 80 -6.53 3.88 4.77
C ALA A 80 -6.67 5.41 4.92
N PRO A 81 -6.91 5.91 6.15
CA PRO A 81 -6.98 7.35 6.39
C PRO A 81 -5.64 8.01 6.04
N LEU A 82 -5.69 9.25 5.54
CA LEU A 82 -4.51 10.05 5.23
C LEU A 82 -3.58 10.18 6.44
N ALA A 83 -4.12 10.27 7.66
CA ALA A 83 -3.33 10.28 8.89
C ALA A 83 -2.38 9.07 8.98
N VAL A 84 -2.89 7.88 8.69
CA VAL A 84 -2.13 6.61 8.74
C VAL A 84 -1.07 6.59 7.64
N TYR A 85 -1.44 7.03 6.43
CA TYR A 85 -0.50 7.12 5.30
C TYR A 85 0.68 8.07 5.60
N VAL A 86 0.39 9.26 6.12
CA VAL A 86 1.42 10.27 6.45
C VAL A 86 2.31 9.76 7.58
N ALA A 87 1.74 9.18 8.64
CA ALA A 87 2.51 8.60 9.75
C ALA A 87 3.46 7.50 9.26
N ALA A 88 2.99 6.59 8.41
CA ALA A 88 3.82 5.55 7.81
C ALA A 88 4.96 6.15 6.97
N ARG A 89 4.66 7.16 6.14
CA ARG A 89 5.66 7.79 5.27
C ARG A 89 6.73 8.56 6.04
N LEU A 90 6.35 9.28 7.09
CA LEU A 90 7.29 9.97 7.98
C LEU A 90 8.14 8.97 8.78
N GLY A 91 7.53 7.89 9.27
CA GLY A 91 8.25 6.79 9.92
C GLY A 91 9.32 6.19 9.02
N SER A 92 8.98 5.86 7.78
CA SER A 92 9.92 5.32 6.78
C SER A 92 11.03 6.32 6.43
N ALA A 93 10.72 7.61 6.28
CA ALA A 93 11.72 8.64 6.00
C ALA A 93 12.72 8.78 7.17
N ASN A 94 12.22 8.75 8.40
CA ASN A 94 13.06 8.79 9.59
C ASN A 94 13.96 7.55 9.70
N LEU A 95 13.42 6.36 9.38
CA LEU A 95 14.22 5.12 9.35
C LEU A 95 15.32 5.19 8.29
N ALA A 96 15.00 5.67 7.08
CA ALA A 96 15.99 5.84 6.01
C ALA A 96 17.12 6.82 6.42
N ARG A 97 16.78 7.94 7.06
CA ARG A 97 17.77 8.90 7.58
C ARG A 97 18.63 8.30 8.70
N LYS A 98 18.04 7.52 9.62
CA LYS A 98 18.80 6.82 10.66
C LYS A 98 19.80 5.83 10.05
N ASN A 99 19.35 5.05 9.06
CA ASN A 99 20.18 4.08 8.38
C ASN A 99 21.33 4.73 7.59
N SER A 100 21.11 5.90 6.97
CA SER A 100 22.18 6.62 6.28
C SER A 100 23.25 7.14 7.24
N VAL A 101 22.86 7.61 8.42
CA VAL A 101 23.81 8.07 9.45
C VAL A 101 24.64 6.90 9.99
N LEU A 102 24.00 5.75 10.27
CA LEU A 102 24.70 4.54 10.72
C LEU A 102 25.69 4.03 9.66
N LEU A 103 25.32 4.06 8.37
CA LEU A 103 26.22 3.69 7.27
C LEU A 103 27.42 4.64 7.18
N GLN A 104 27.23 5.93 7.38
CA GLN A 104 28.31 6.92 7.37
C GLN A 104 29.28 6.73 8.54
N GLN A 105 28.75 6.46 9.75
CA GLN A 105 29.55 6.13 10.93
C GLN A 105 30.35 4.84 10.72
N GLY A 106 29.71 3.78 10.21
CA GLY A 106 30.39 2.52 9.88
C GLY A 106 31.52 2.71 8.87
N ARG A 107 31.34 3.57 7.85
CA ARG A 107 32.40 3.94 6.90
C ARG A 107 33.56 4.65 7.59
N GLN A 108 33.29 5.64 8.45
CA GLN A 108 34.34 6.35 9.18
C GLN A 108 35.13 5.40 10.09
N SER A 109 34.45 4.53 10.85
CA SER A 109 35.10 3.53 11.69
C SER A 109 35.90 2.50 10.89
N ALA A 110 35.44 2.11 9.69
CA ALA A 110 36.19 1.22 8.81
C ALA A 110 37.45 1.90 8.24
N THR A 111 37.38 3.18 7.87
CA THR A 111 38.56 3.96 7.44
C THR A 111 39.60 4.08 8.56
N VAL A 112 39.16 4.37 9.78
CA VAL A 112 40.03 4.44 10.97
C VAL A 112 40.65 3.07 11.28
N ARG A 113 39.87 1.98 11.23
CA ARG A 113 40.42 0.62 11.41
C ARG A 113 41.44 0.25 10.34
N ARG A 114 41.24 0.69 9.11
CA ARG A 114 42.17 0.45 8.00
C ARG A 114 43.48 1.24 8.15
N SER A 115 43.43 2.46 8.70
CA SER A 115 44.65 3.22 9.05
C SER A 115 45.35 2.72 10.32
N VAL A 116 44.63 2.07 11.23
CA VAL A 116 45.23 1.45 12.43
C VAL A 116 45.88 0.10 12.11
N LEU A 117 45.29 -0.70 11.21
CA LEU A 117 45.86 -1.98 10.77
C LEU A 117 47.01 -1.83 9.76
N LYS A 118 47.02 -0.75 8.97
CA LYS A 118 48.19 -0.33 8.19
C LYS A 118 48.91 0.77 8.96
N GLY A 119 49.74 0.39 9.93
CA GLY A 119 50.55 1.35 10.69
C GLY A 119 51.45 2.22 9.80
N PRO A 120 52.10 3.27 10.36
CA PRO A 120 52.89 4.26 9.62
C PRO A 120 54.15 3.72 8.91
N LEU A 121 54.38 2.41 8.95
CA LEU A 121 55.51 1.74 8.30
C LEU A 121 55.26 1.39 6.82
N PHE A 122 54.05 1.59 6.28
CA PHE A 122 53.73 1.21 4.88
C PHE A 122 53.99 2.30 3.83
N ASP A 123 54.30 3.54 4.24
CA ASP A 123 54.63 4.63 3.31
C ASP A 123 56.13 4.68 2.92
N GLY A 124 56.97 3.78 3.46
CA GLY A 124 58.42 3.77 3.24
C GLY A 124 58.92 2.82 2.13
N LEU A 125 58.07 1.99 1.53
CA LEU A 125 58.49 0.91 0.62
C LEU A 125 58.41 1.26 -0.88
N ALA A 126 58.08 2.50 -1.24
CA ALA A 126 57.93 2.94 -2.63
C ALA A 126 59.09 3.83 -3.14
N ARG A 127 60.27 3.84 -2.48
CA ARG A 127 61.40 4.72 -2.81
C ARG A 127 62.78 4.04 -2.88
N MET A 128 62.85 2.74 -3.19
CA MET A 128 64.12 2.00 -3.22
C MET A 128 64.35 1.20 -4.52
N ASP A 129 63.85 1.68 -5.65
CA ASP A 129 64.11 1.08 -6.98
C ASP A 129 64.46 2.15 -8.03
N GLU A 130 65.36 3.09 -7.69
CA GLU A 130 66.07 3.91 -8.69
C GLU A 130 67.54 4.06 -8.27
N GLU A 131 68.36 3.04 -8.55
CA GLU A 131 69.77 3.16 -8.93
C GLU A 131 70.13 2.09 -9.96
#